data_AF-Q45FL9-F1
#
_entry.id   AF-Q45FL9-F1
#
_cell.length_a   1.000
_cell.length_b   1.000
_cell.length_c   1.000
_cell.angle_alpha   90.00
_cell.angle_beta   90.00
_cell.angle_gamma   90.00
#
_symmetry.space_group_name_H-M   'P 1'
#
loop_
_entity.id
_entity.type
_entity.pdbx_description
1 polymer ?
#
loop_
_entity_poly.entity_id
_entity_poly.type
_entity_poly.pdbx_seq_one_letter_code
_entity_poly.pdbx_strand_id
1 'polypeptide(L)' 'FTQQYPPAVCNSNPTPCKDPPDKLFTVHGLWPSNDVGDDPIYCKNKTIKSQQ' A
#
# COMPACT_ATOMS: atom_id res chain seq x y z
N PHE A 1 -5.43 2.60 -5.56
CA PHE A 1 -4.23 3.34 -5.09
C PHE A 1 -4.56 3.96 -3.76
N THR A 2 -3.76 3.70 -2.73
CA THR A 2 -4.03 4.20 -1.38
C THR A 2 -2.80 4.90 -0.85
N GLN A 3 -3.03 6.02 -0.17
CA GLN A 3 -2.00 6.80 0.51
C GLN A 3 -2.28 6.76 2.02
N GLN A 4 -1.22 6.87 2.82
CA GLN A 4 -1.30 6.98 4.27
C GLN A 4 -0.68 8.30 4.74
N TYR A 5 -1.19 8.83 5.85
CA TYR A 5 -0.60 9.99 6.52
C TYR A 5 0.22 9.51 7.74
N PRO A 6 1.56 9.55 7.70
CA PRO A 6 2.41 8.95 8.72
C PRO A 6 2.10 9.37 10.17
N PRO A 7 1.79 10.64 10.49
CA PRO A 7 1.48 11.04 11.86
C PRO A 7 0.21 10.36 12.41
N ALA A 8 -0.80 10.12 11.56
CA ALA A 8 -1.99 9.39 11.98
C ALA A 8 -1.71 7.90 12.18
N VAL A 9 -0.93 7.28 11.29
CA VAL A 9 -0.55 5.86 11.40
C VAL A 9 0.30 5.60 12.64
N CYS A 10 1.26 6.47 12.93
CA CYS A 10 2.12 6.35 14.10
C CYS A 10 1.37 6.58 15.42
N ASN A 11 0.26 7.31 15.39
CA ASN A 11 -0.59 7.53 16.56
C ASN A 11 -1.72 6.48 16.69
N SER A 12 -1.95 5.65 15.66
CA SER A 12 -3.02 4.64 15.69
C SER A 12 -2.59 3.30 16.28
N ASN A 13 -1.28 3.06 16.45
CA ASN A 13 -0.74 1.83 17.02
C ASN A 13 -0.15 2.07 18.42
N PRO A 14 -0.27 1.10 19.35
CA PRO A 14 0.34 1.19 20.67
C PRO A 14 1.87 1.11 20.60
N THR A 15 2.43 0.51 19.55
CA THR A 15 3.87 0.49 19.30
C THR A 15 4.29 1.79 18.62
N PRO A 16 5.15 2.60 19.25
CA PRO A 16 5.63 3.84 18.64
C PRO A 16 6.43 3.58 17.36
N CYS A 17 6.27 4.47 16.39
CA CYS A 17 7.18 4.54 15.25
C CYS A 17 8.60 4.90 15.72
N LYS A 18 9.61 4.27 15.10
CA LYS A 18 11.03 4.52 15.41
C LYS A 18 11.48 5.89 14.90
N ASP A 19 11.05 6.23 13.69
CA ASP A 19 11.40 7.47 13.02
C ASP A 19 10.28 8.52 13.19
N PRO A 20 10.63 9.80 13.26
CA PRO A 20 9.64 10.87 13.31
C PRO A 20 8.81 10.89 12.02
N PRO A 21 7.47 10.99 12.09
CA PRO A 21 6.63 10.94 10.91
C PRO A 21 6.63 12.25 10.13
N ASP A 22 6.88 12.17 8.82
CA ASP A 22 6.70 13.30 7.91
C ASP A 22 5.24 13.73 7.78
N LYS A 23 4.99 15.03 7.64
CA LYS A 23 3.64 15.60 7.49
C LYS A 23 3.18 15.64 6.03
N LEU A 24 3.35 14.53 5.31
CA LEU A 24 2.96 14.38 3.91
C LEU A 24 2.25 13.05 3.72
N PHE A 25 1.34 12.95 2.73
CA PHE A 25 0.81 11.66 2.32
C PHE A 25 1.87 10.86 1.58
N THR A 26 2.05 9.60 1.96
CA THR A 26 2.96 8.67 1.33
C THR A 26 2.18 7.48 0.77
N VAL A 27 2.78 6.78 -0.19
CA VAL A 27 2.15 5.60 -0.78
C VAL A 27 2.00 4.52 0.29
N HIS A 28 0.76 4.10 0.56
CA HIS A 28 0.49 2.91 1.37
C HIS A 28 0.63 1.66 0.49
N GLY A 29 0.06 1.73 -0.71
CA GLY A 29 0.25 0.70 -1.71
C GLY A 29 -0.65 0.82 -2.93
N LEU A 30 -0.32 -0.01 -3.90
CA LEU A 30 -1.06 -0.23 -5.12
C LEU A 30 -1.58 -1.66 -5.08
N TRP A 31 -2.87 -1.80 -4.83
CA TRP A 31 -3.57 -3.08 -4.85
C TRP A 31 -4.42 -3.16 -6.12
N PRO A 32 -4.24 -4.21 -6.94
CA PRO A 32 -5.27 -4.60 -7.91
C PRO A 32 -6.53 -4.99 -7.14
N SER A 33 -7.68 -4.53 -7.61
CA SER A 33 -8.97 -4.76 -6.96
C SER A 33 -10.00 -5.27 -7.95
N ASN A 34 -10.95 -6.05 -7.44
CA ASN A 34 -12.11 -6.50 -8.21
C ASN A 34 -13.32 -5.63 -7.87
N ASP A 35 -14.20 -5.37 -8.84
CA ASP A 35 -15.43 -4.59 -8.58
C ASP A 35 -16.45 -5.37 -7.73
N VAL A 36 -16.39 -6.71 -7.80
CA VAL A 36 -17.28 -7.62 -7.04
C VAL A 36 -16.45 -8.78 -6.49
N GLY A 37 -16.68 -9.10 -5.21
CA GLY A 37 -15.94 -10.14 -4.49
C GLY A 37 -14.61 -9.64 -3.92
N ASP A 38 -13.76 -10.57 -3.49
CA ASP A 38 -12.49 -10.24 -2.84
C ASP A 38 -11.43 -9.78 -3.85
N ASP A 39 -10.54 -8.90 -3.38
CA ASP A 39 -9.39 -8.45 -4.16
C ASP A 39 -8.37 -9.57 -4.36
N PRO A 40 -7.74 -9.67 -5.55
CA PRO A 40 -6.78 -10.71 -5.83
C PRO A 40 -5.49 -10.51 -5.02
N ILE A 41 -5.03 -11.58 -4.36
CA ILE A 41 -3.79 -11.61 -3.58
C ILE A 41 -2.89 -12.75 -4.05
N TYR A 42 -1.56 -12.55 -3.95
CA TYR A 42 -0.55 -13.58 -4.26
C TYR A 42 -0.66 -14.23 -5.66
N CYS A 43 -0.94 -13.41 -6.68
CA CYS A 43 -1.04 -13.89 -8.07
C CYS A 43 0.27 -14.52 -8.56
N LYS A 44 0.17 -15.50 -9.47
CA LYS A 44 1.34 -16.06 -10.17
C LYS A 44 1.93 -15.01 -11.10
N ASN A 45 3.24 -14.80 -11.03
CA ASN A 45 3.94 -13.92 -11.95
C ASN A 45 3.80 -14.43 -13.39
N LYS A 46 3.45 -13.51 -14.30
CA LYS A 46 3.57 -13.76 -15.74
C LYS A 46 4.75 -12.97 -16.26
N THR A 47 5.61 -13.62 -17.03
CA THR A 47 6.64 -12.94 -17.82
C THR A 47 5.93 -12.19 -18.94
N ILE A 48 5.73 -10.89 -18.78
CA ILE A 48 5.23 -10.03 -19.86
C ILE A 48 6.39 -9.86 -20.83
N LYS A 49 6.31 -10.52 -22.00
CA LYS A 49 7.24 -10.19 -23.09
C LYS A 49 6.89 -8.76 -23.52
N SER A 50 7.82 -7.84 -23.28
CA SER A 50 7.72 -6.49 -23.83
C SER A 50 7.63 -6.64 -25.36
N GLN A 51 6.46 -6.41 -25.94
CA GLN A 51 6.36 -6.28 -27.39
C GLN A 51 6.99 -4.93 -27.71
N GLN A 52 8.23 -5.00 -28.22
CA GLN A 52 8.98 -3.88 -28.75
C GLN A 52 8.57 -3.67 -30.22
#